data_AF-A0A1V8ZWY5-F1
#
_entry.id   AF-A0A1V8ZWY5-F1
#
_cell.length_a   1.000
_cell.length_b   1.000
_cell.length_c   1.000
_cell.angle_alpha   90.00
_cell.angle_beta   90.00
_cell.angle_gamma   90.00
#
_symmetry.space_group_name_H-M   'P 1'
#
loop_
_entity.id
_entity.type
_entity.pdbx_description
1 polymer ?
#
loop_
_entity_poly.entity_id
_entity_poly.type
_entity_poly.pdbx_seq_one_letter_code
_entity_poly.pdbx_strand_id
1 'polypeptide(L)'
;MHTVGDAAEEPGSRPGPVRPYLDDLPLELWEADERPAPAPRRRRRRPGWNTVLPVVVALALVGALVFVVPLGEDEGGSRPGAVPAEPEVSSLASIGDNPLLRRGTNLPDVRCDLPGVRADHGALHRFYSAELRCLDRAWEPALTGAGLDFERVTVDVTDDPATACGALPPPERATGLYCAEDATIYLPRQRTLDAFGLSDEAHLATLAHEYGHHVQHLSGILSDANGQLNRYPAGSPPDRELGRRVELQANCFAGAFFSSASGRGSITDGLADDSVDDFRNWVDSDTHGTSDTQREWALRGYRKGDVGTCNTWHAASADVT
;
A
#
# COMPACT_ATOMS: atom_id res chain seq x y z
N MET A 1 -39.84 -18.19 7.88
CA MET A 1 -39.99 -19.66 7.73
C MET A 1 -40.45 -19.87 6.29
N HIS A 2 -39.70 -20.64 5.50
CA HIS A 2 -39.77 -20.78 4.03
C HIS A 2 -39.34 -19.52 3.22
N THR A 3 -38.46 -19.53 2.20
CA THR A 3 -38.06 -20.45 1.06
C THR A 3 -39.06 -20.47 -0.11
N VAL A 4 -38.70 -20.39 -1.40
CA VAL A 4 -37.42 -20.33 -2.17
C VAL A 4 -37.74 -19.75 -3.58
N GLY A 5 -36.91 -18.90 -4.20
CA GLY A 5 -36.08 -19.20 -5.40
C GLY A 5 -36.85 -19.07 -6.74
N ASP A 6 -36.27 -19.04 -7.95
CA ASP A 6 -34.90 -18.73 -8.42
C ASP A 6 -35.02 -18.27 -9.89
N ALA A 7 -34.06 -17.50 -10.42
CA ALA A 7 -33.98 -17.11 -11.83
C ALA A 7 -32.57 -17.40 -12.39
N ALA A 8 -32.50 -17.77 -13.68
CA ALA A 8 -31.38 -18.50 -14.26
C ALA A 8 -30.05 -17.73 -14.33
N GLU A 9 -28.95 -18.46 -14.11
CA GLU A 9 -27.57 -17.99 -14.31
C GLU A 9 -27.19 -18.00 -15.81
N GLU A 10 -26.80 -16.84 -16.33
CA GLU A 10 -25.91 -16.74 -17.50
C GLU A 10 -24.46 -17.02 -17.07
N PRO A 11 -23.59 -17.55 -17.95
CA PRO A 11 -22.23 -17.97 -17.57
C PRO A 11 -21.35 -16.76 -17.27
N GLY A 12 -21.20 -16.47 -15.98
CA GLY A 12 -20.43 -15.33 -15.49
C GLY A 12 -19.00 -15.30 -16.03
N SER A 13 -18.61 -14.14 -16.56
CA SER A 13 -17.21 -13.73 -16.58
C SER A 13 -16.73 -13.73 -15.13
N ARG A 14 -16.01 -14.80 -14.74
CA ARG A 14 -15.29 -14.81 -13.46
C ARG A 14 -14.44 -13.55 -13.42
N PRO A 15 -14.55 -12.70 -12.37
CA PRO A 15 -13.49 -11.77 -12.06
C PRO A 15 -12.17 -12.54 -12.07
N GLY A 16 -11.12 -11.96 -12.66
CA GLY A 16 -9.77 -12.48 -12.46
C GLY A 16 -9.47 -12.54 -10.95
N PRO A 17 -8.44 -13.30 -10.53
CA PRO A 17 -7.99 -13.22 -9.15
C PRO A 17 -7.76 -11.75 -8.79
N VAL A 18 -8.58 -11.24 -7.86
CA VAL A 18 -8.47 -9.87 -7.35
C VAL A 18 -7.05 -9.75 -6.82
N ARG A 19 -6.27 -8.79 -7.34
CA ARG A 19 -4.98 -8.52 -6.71
C ARG A 19 -5.23 -7.97 -5.31
N PRO A 20 -4.48 -8.45 -4.31
CA PRO A 20 -4.40 -7.76 -3.03
C PRO A 20 -4.00 -6.29 -3.25
N TYR A 21 -4.38 -5.44 -2.31
CA TYR A 21 -4.05 -4.02 -2.27
C TYR A 21 -2.54 -3.83 -2.09
N LEU A 22 -1.96 -2.66 -2.40
CA LEU A 22 -0.53 -2.34 -2.15
C LEU A 22 -0.16 -2.67 -0.69
N ASP A 23 -1.09 -2.35 0.20
CA ASP A 23 -1.13 -2.53 1.66
C ASP A 23 -1.18 -4.02 2.07
N ASP A 24 -1.59 -4.92 1.17
CA ASP A 24 -1.78 -6.38 1.38
C ASP A 24 -0.83 -7.26 0.52
N LEU A 25 0.11 -6.69 -0.26
CA LEU A 25 0.75 -7.45 -1.35
C LEU A 25 1.59 -8.65 -0.88
N PRO A 26 1.23 -9.90 -1.26
CA PRO A 26 1.99 -11.09 -0.95
C PRO A 26 3.24 -11.17 -1.81
N LEU A 27 4.18 -11.96 -1.30
CA LEU A 27 5.61 -11.93 -1.57
C LEU A 27 6.04 -12.29 -3.00
N GLU A 28 5.10 -12.75 -3.82
CA GLU A 28 5.32 -13.17 -5.21
C GLU A 28 5.48 -11.99 -6.19
N LEU A 29 4.99 -10.79 -5.82
CA LEU A 29 5.26 -9.54 -6.56
C LEU A 29 6.65 -8.96 -6.25
N TRP A 30 7.32 -9.51 -5.23
CA TRP A 30 8.55 -8.99 -4.62
C TRP A 30 9.77 -9.84 -4.98
N GLU A 31 9.68 -10.61 -6.06
CA GLU A 31 10.83 -11.20 -6.72
C GLU A 31 11.46 -10.13 -7.63
N ALA A 32 12.61 -9.62 -7.16
CA ALA A 32 13.62 -9.13 -8.08
C ALA A 32 13.91 -10.24 -9.11
N ASP A 33 14.18 -9.87 -10.37
CA ASP A 33 14.58 -10.82 -11.41
C ASP A 33 16.01 -11.30 -11.08
N GLU A 34 16.14 -12.18 -10.07
CA GLU A 34 17.38 -12.85 -9.68
C GLU A 34 17.81 -13.75 -10.83
N ARG A 35 18.49 -13.15 -11.82
CA ARG A 35 19.08 -13.90 -12.93
C ARG A 35 20.15 -14.81 -12.35
N PRO A 36 19.94 -16.14 -12.31
CA PRO A 36 20.94 -17.03 -11.75
C PRO A 36 22.18 -16.98 -12.64
N ALA A 37 23.36 -16.91 -12.02
CA ALA A 37 24.62 -16.98 -12.74
C ALA A 37 24.65 -18.23 -13.64
N PRO A 38 25.16 -18.13 -14.88
CA PRO A 38 24.97 -19.16 -15.90
C PRO A 38 25.59 -20.50 -15.49
N ALA A 39 24.72 -21.51 -15.28
CA ALA A 39 25.13 -22.84 -14.84
C ALA A 39 26.06 -23.55 -15.85
N PRO A 40 27.05 -24.34 -15.38
CA PRO A 40 27.96 -25.07 -16.26
C PRO A 40 27.26 -26.14 -17.10
N ARG A 41 27.54 -26.17 -18.41
CA ARG A 41 26.86 -27.06 -19.37
C ARG A 41 27.36 -28.50 -19.35
N ARG A 42 26.44 -29.46 -19.10
CA ARG A 42 26.21 -30.79 -19.76
C ARG A 42 25.59 -31.79 -18.75
N ARG A 43 24.82 -32.82 -19.13
CA ARG A 43 24.67 -33.54 -20.43
C ARG A 43 23.24 -34.13 -20.56
N ARG A 44 22.70 -34.24 -21.78
CA ARG A 44 21.35 -34.80 -22.08
C ARG A 44 21.23 -36.32 -21.79
N ARG A 45 20.04 -36.75 -21.31
CA ARG A 45 19.34 -37.99 -21.74
C ARG A 45 17.81 -37.77 -21.78
N ARG A 46 17.13 -38.52 -22.65
CA ARG A 46 15.67 -38.60 -22.95
C ARG A 46 15.45 -39.98 -23.65
N PRO A 47 14.21 -40.48 -23.85
CA PRO A 47 13.02 -40.41 -23.00
C PRO A 47 12.35 -41.81 -22.84
N GLY A 48 11.16 -41.88 -22.23
CA GLY A 48 10.27 -43.06 -22.24
C GLY A 48 8.79 -42.62 -22.36
N TRP A 49 7.93 -43.45 -22.96
CA TRP A 49 6.61 -43.07 -23.50
C TRP A 49 5.56 -44.14 -23.14
N ASN A 50 4.28 -43.77 -22.89
CA ASN A 50 3.07 -44.33 -23.53
C ASN A 50 1.72 -43.98 -22.85
N THR A 51 0.73 -43.60 -23.70
CA THR A 51 -0.72 -43.96 -23.77
C THR A 51 -1.64 -43.89 -22.51
N VAL A 52 -2.85 -43.29 -22.42
CA VAL A 52 -4.05 -42.97 -23.28
C VAL A 52 -5.34 -43.60 -22.67
N LEU A 53 -6.47 -42.87 -22.77
CA LEU A 53 -7.87 -43.03 -22.27
C LEU A 53 -8.62 -44.36 -22.65
N PRO A 54 -9.87 -44.71 -22.17
CA PRO A 54 -11.10 -43.89 -22.25
C PRO A 54 -12.25 -44.09 -21.18
N VAL A 55 -13.42 -43.51 -21.50
CA VAL A 55 -14.68 -43.21 -20.75
C VAL A 55 -15.74 -44.36 -20.71
N VAL A 56 -16.68 -44.33 -19.74
CA VAL A 56 -18.00 -45.01 -19.81
C VAL A 56 -19.15 -44.10 -19.27
N VAL A 57 -20.36 -44.23 -19.85
CA VAL A 57 -21.61 -43.47 -19.54
C VAL A 57 -22.78 -44.46 -19.31
N ALA A 58 -23.78 -44.12 -18.47
CA ALA A 58 -25.10 -44.78 -18.44
C ALA A 58 -26.23 -43.86 -17.90
N LEU A 59 -27.49 -44.15 -18.26
CA LEU A 59 -28.71 -43.30 -18.13
C LEU A 59 -29.91 -44.02 -17.46
N ALA A 60 -30.84 -43.26 -16.85
CA ALA A 60 -32.31 -43.52 -16.72
C ALA A 60 -32.99 -42.22 -16.17
N LEU A 61 -34.01 -41.58 -16.78
CA LEU A 61 -35.44 -41.95 -16.98
C LEU A 61 -36.15 -42.26 -15.65
N VAL A 62 -37.30 -41.70 -15.22
CA VAL A 62 -38.60 -41.28 -15.85
C VAL A 62 -39.18 -40.10 -15.01
N GLY A 63 -40.10 -39.20 -15.42
CA GLY A 63 -41.03 -39.10 -16.58
C GLY A 63 -41.74 -37.73 -16.67
N ALA A 64 -43.06 -37.69 -16.96
CA ALA A 64 -43.80 -36.44 -17.26
C ALA A 64 -45.24 -36.35 -16.67
N LEU A 65 -45.77 -35.12 -16.57
CA LEU A 65 -47.21 -34.82 -16.63
C LEU A 65 -47.45 -33.36 -17.10
N VAL A 66 -48.47 -33.17 -17.94
CA VAL A 66 -48.75 -31.93 -18.70
C VAL A 66 -50.11 -31.37 -18.29
N PHE A 67 -50.23 -30.04 -18.16
CA PHE A 67 -51.51 -29.31 -18.25
C PHE A 67 -51.30 -27.96 -18.95
N VAL A 68 -52.37 -27.43 -19.56
CA VAL A 68 -52.30 -26.52 -20.73
C VAL A 68 -53.30 -25.35 -20.62
N VAL A 69 -52.82 -24.11 -20.85
CA VAL A 69 -53.58 -22.90 -21.30
C VAL A 69 -54.53 -22.24 -20.26
N PRO A 70 -54.83 -20.91 -20.31
CA PRO A 70 -54.56 -19.93 -21.38
C PRO A 70 -53.66 -18.73 -21.07
N LEU A 71 -53.28 -18.04 -22.15
CA LEU A 71 -52.63 -16.73 -22.19
C LEU A 71 -53.66 -15.59 -22.01
N GLY A 72 -53.19 -14.46 -21.48
CA GLY A 72 -53.80 -13.14 -21.63
C GLY A 72 -52.70 -12.11 -21.88
N GLU A 73 -52.78 -11.41 -23.00
CA GLU A 73 -51.87 -10.31 -23.36
C GLU A 73 -52.39 -8.99 -22.80
N ASP A 74 -51.50 -8.09 -22.38
CA ASP A 74 -51.74 -6.64 -22.40
C ASP A 74 -50.39 -5.89 -22.43
N GLU A 75 -50.31 -4.85 -23.26
CA GLU A 75 -49.05 -4.15 -23.58
C GLU A 75 -48.71 -3.01 -22.59
N GLY A 76 -47.42 -2.78 -22.34
CA GLY A 76 -46.95 -1.66 -21.52
C GLY A 76 -45.47 -1.35 -21.74
N GLY A 77 -45.16 -0.27 -22.47
CA GLY A 77 -43.83 -0.03 -23.05
C GLY A 77 -42.68 0.24 -22.07
N SER A 78 -41.53 -0.39 -22.34
CA SER A 78 -40.27 -0.19 -21.62
C SER A 78 -39.61 1.15 -21.91
N ARG A 79 -39.15 1.84 -20.87
CA ARG A 79 -37.95 2.70 -20.95
C ARG A 79 -36.73 1.85 -20.54
N PRO A 80 -35.60 1.87 -21.27
CA PRO A 80 -34.39 1.23 -20.78
C PRO A 80 -33.90 1.98 -19.54
N GLY A 81 -33.82 1.26 -18.41
CA GLY A 81 -33.17 1.78 -17.21
C GLY A 81 -31.67 1.97 -17.44
N ALA A 82 -31.09 3.02 -16.87
CA ALA A 82 -29.65 3.21 -16.91
C ALA A 82 -28.96 2.05 -16.17
N VAL A 83 -27.99 1.43 -16.83
CA VAL A 83 -27.08 0.49 -16.16
C VAL A 83 -26.27 1.30 -15.14
N PRO A 84 -26.11 0.83 -13.88
CA PRO A 84 -25.21 1.47 -12.92
C PRO A 84 -23.80 1.50 -13.53
N ALA A 85 -23.16 2.66 -13.50
CA ALA A 85 -21.76 2.76 -13.91
C ALA A 85 -20.91 1.87 -13.00
N GLU A 86 -20.00 1.08 -13.58
CA GLU A 86 -18.87 0.55 -12.83
C GLU A 86 -18.13 1.73 -12.17
N PRO A 87 -17.60 1.58 -10.93
CA PRO A 87 -16.88 2.67 -10.29
C PRO A 87 -15.72 3.11 -11.19
N GLU A 88 -15.71 4.39 -11.57
CA GLU A 88 -14.62 4.95 -12.39
C GLU A 88 -13.32 4.87 -11.59
N VAL A 89 -12.52 3.84 -11.87
CA VAL A 89 -11.14 3.73 -11.39
C VAL A 89 -10.41 5.00 -11.84
N SER A 90 -9.92 5.77 -10.88
CA SER A 90 -9.23 7.04 -11.10
C SER A 90 -8.09 6.91 -12.10
N SER A 91 -7.67 8.00 -12.74
CA SER A 91 -6.43 8.03 -13.53
C SER A 91 -5.23 8.35 -12.64
N LEU A 92 -4.01 7.92 -13.01
CA LEU A 92 -2.79 8.33 -12.29
C LEU A 92 -2.69 9.87 -12.14
N ALA A 93 -3.12 10.62 -13.15
CA ALA A 93 -3.15 12.08 -13.11
C ALA A 93 -4.13 12.62 -12.06
N SER A 94 -5.32 12.02 -11.92
CA SER A 94 -6.29 12.47 -10.90
C SER A 94 -5.87 12.14 -9.47
N ILE A 95 -5.02 11.13 -9.24
CA ILE A 95 -4.37 10.93 -7.93
C ILE A 95 -3.47 12.13 -7.60
N GLY A 96 -2.77 12.66 -8.62
CA GLY A 96 -1.98 13.88 -8.53
C GLY A 96 -2.80 15.15 -8.30
N ASP A 97 -4.11 15.15 -8.53
CA ASP A 97 -4.99 16.29 -8.32
C ASP A 97 -5.64 16.31 -6.91
N ASN A 98 -5.23 15.38 -6.04
CA ASN A 98 -5.71 15.25 -4.67
C ASN A 98 -5.60 16.58 -3.88
N PRO A 99 -6.62 16.96 -3.07
CA PRO A 99 -6.61 18.20 -2.29
C PRO A 99 -5.37 18.43 -1.44
N LEU A 100 -4.80 17.38 -0.85
CA LEU A 100 -3.61 17.45 -0.01
C LEU A 100 -2.35 17.88 -0.80
N LEU A 101 -2.25 17.45 -2.06
CA LEU A 101 -1.11 17.68 -2.95
C LEU A 101 -1.14 19.05 -3.65
N ARG A 102 -2.04 19.95 -3.26
CA ARG A 102 -2.06 21.33 -3.73
C ARG A 102 -0.89 22.11 -3.13
N ARG A 103 -0.28 22.99 -3.93
CA ARG A 103 0.79 23.88 -3.45
C ARG A 103 0.27 24.82 -2.36
N GLY A 104 1.05 24.97 -1.31
CA GLY A 104 0.71 25.79 -0.15
C GLY A 104 0.05 25.03 0.99
N THR A 105 -0.19 23.72 0.83
CA THR A 105 -0.48 22.83 1.97
C THR A 105 0.81 22.66 2.77
N ASN A 106 0.89 23.30 3.94
CA ASN A 106 2.08 23.23 4.81
C ASN A 106 1.70 22.61 6.15
N LEU A 107 2.62 21.86 6.74
CA LEU A 107 2.50 21.43 8.14
C LEU A 107 2.85 22.62 9.05
N PRO A 108 2.15 22.83 10.19
CA PRO A 108 2.55 23.84 11.18
C PRO A 108 3.84 23.42 11.89
N ASP A 109 4.57 24.37 12.45
CA ASP A 109 5.67 24.09 13.38
C ASP A 109 5.17 23.27 14.59
N VAL A 110 5.75 22.09 14.83
CA VAL A 110 5.44 21.27 16.01
C VAL A 110 6.64 21.11 16.91
N ARG A 111 6.38 21.04 18.22
CA ARG A 111 7.35 20.58 19.21
C ARG A 111 7.11 19.09 19.48
N CYS A 112 8.16 18.28 19.39
CA CYS A 112 8.14 16.88 19.80
C CYS A 112 8.89 16.70 21.12
N ASP A 113 8.26 16.10 22.13
CA ASP A 113 8.92 15.72 23.38
C ASP A 113 8.92 14.18 23.46
N LEU A 114 10.00 13.58 22.93
CA LEU A 114 10.20 12.14 22.80
C LEU A 114 11.13 11.62 23.91
N PRO A 115 10.92 10.40 24.45
CA PRO A 115 11.98 9.68 25.16
C PRO A 115 13.10 9.28 24.18
N GLY A 116 14.25 8.81 24.66
CA GLY A 116 15.25 8.17 23.79
C GLY A 116 14.89 6.72 23.46
N VAL A 117 15.34 6.22 22.31
CA VAL A 117 15.12 4.81 21.90
C VAL A 117 15.77 3.85 22.89
N ARG A 118 15.08 2.74 23.20
CA ARG A 118 15.59 1.67 24.06
C ARG A 118 15.04 0.32 23.64
N ALA A 119 15.89 -0.70 23.66
CA ALA A 119 15.53 -2.09 23.32
C ALA A 119 14.48 -2.77 24.23
N ASP A 120 13.99 -2.13 25.29
CA ASP A 120 12.87 -2.66 26.10
C ASP A 120 11.55 -2.47 25.34
N HIS A 121 10.72 -3.52 25.23
CA HIS A 121 9.44 -3.46 24.50
C HIS A 121 8.54 -2.32 24.99
N GLY A 122 8.42 -2.14 26.30
CA GLY A 122 7.63 -1.05 26.86
C GLY A 122 8.20 0.33 26.55
N ALA A 123 9.53 0.46 26.48
CA ALA A 123 10.21 1.70 26.14
C ALA A 123 10.13 2.03 24.65
N LEU A 124 10.33 1.06 23.75
CA LEU A 124 10.20 1.25 22.31
C LEU A 124 8.76 1.62 21.92
N HIS A 125 7.77 0.92 22.46
CA HIS A 125 6.36 1.31 22.28
C HIS A 125 6.10 2.75 22.78
N ARG A 126 6.66 3.16 23.92
CA ARG A 126 6.51 4.54 24.42
C ARG A 126 7.22 5.57 23.54
N PHE A 127 8.31 5.21 22.88
CA PHE A 127 9.01 6.04 21.90
C PHE A 127 8.11 6.29 20.69
N TYR A 128 7.73 5.24 19.94
CA TYR A 128 6.87 5.39 18.77
C TYR A 128 5.53 6.04 19.11
N SER A 129 4.90 5.67 20.23
CA SER A 129 3.67 6.33 20.70
C SER A 129 3.84 7.83 20.95
N ALA A 130 5.03 8.31 21.34
CA ALA A 130 5.29 9.73 21.53
C ALA A 130 5.52 10.47 20.19
N GLU A 131 6.13 9.78 19.23
CA GLU A 131 6.35 10.27 17.88
C GLU A 131 5.06 10.32 17.07
N LEU A 132 4.21 9.28 17.12
CA LEU A 132 2.85 9.30 16.54
C LEU A 132 2.06 10.52 17.01
N ARG A 133 2.08 10.82 18.33
CA ARG A 133 1.43 12.03 18.85
C ARG A 133 2.02 13.33 18.28
N CYS A 134 3.28 13.34 17.84
CA CYS A 134 3.88 14.51 17.18
C CYS A 134 3.50 14.59 15.71
N LEU A 135 3.52 13.47 14.99
CA LEU A 135 3.01 13.31 13.63
C LEU A 135 1.54 13.77 13.53
N ASP A 136 0.68 13.32 14.46
CA ASP A 136 -0.70 13.81 14.59
C ASP A 136 -0.78 15.34 14.63
N ARG A 137 0.02 15.99 15.48
CA ARG A 137 0.01 17.46 15.62
C ARG A 137 0.47 18.18 14.35
N ALA A 138 1.27 17.53 13.52
CA ALA A 138 1.74 18.09 12.25
C ALA A 138 0.71 17.86 11.13
N TRP A 139 0.13 16.66 11.05
CA TRP A 139 -0.72 16.24 9.93
C TRP A 139 -2.21 16.54 10.10
N GLU A 140 -2.77 16.47 11.33
CA GLU A 140 -4.19 16.76 11.60
C GLU A 140 -4.62 18.15 11.04
N PRO A 141 -3.86 19.25 11.22
CA PRO A 141 -4.22 20.55 10.66
C PRO A 141 -4.11 20.65 9.13
N ALA A 142 -3.21 19.88 8.51
CA ALA A 142 -3.00 19.89 7.06
C ALA A 142 -4.08 19.06 6.33
N LEU A 143 -4.42 17.88 6.87
CA LEU A 143 -5.51 17.03 6.37
C LEU A 143 -6.86 17.75 6.49
N THR A 144 -7.21 18.22 7.68
CA THR A 144 -8.46 18.96 7.91
C THR A 144 -8.52 20.28 7.15
N GLY A 145 -7.38 20.98 6.99
CA GLY A 145 -7.26 22.17 6.14
C GLY A 145 -7.46 21.90 4.64
N ALA A 146 -7.12 20.69 4.17
CA ALA A 146 -7.42 20.22 2.81
C ALA A 146 -8.88 19.75 2.63
N GLY A 147 -9.66 19.69 3.71
CA GLY A 147 -11.05 19.19 3.72
C GLY A 147 -11.15 17.66 3.83
N LEU A 148 -10.11 17.00 4.33
CA LEU A 148 -10.06 15.56 4.58
C LEU A 148 -10.35 15.26 6.05
N ASP A 149 -10.90 14.09 6.33
CA ASP A 149 -11.07 13.60 7.69
C ASP A 149 -9.72 13.20 8.32
N PHE A 150 -9.67 13.21 9.65
CA PHE A 150 -8.50 12.80 10.41
C PHE A 150 -8.88 11.72 11.43
N GLU A 151 -8.16 10.60 11.38
CA GLU A 151 -8.18 9.55 12.38
C GLU A 151 -6.74 9.32 12.89
N ARG A 152 -6.58 8.65 14.03
CA ARG A 152 -5.26 8.34 14.59
C ARG A 152 -4.86 6.91 14.28
N VAL A 153 -3.66 6.75 13.76
CA VAL A 153 -2.98 5.45 13.66
C VAL A 153 -2.48 4.98 15.03
N THR A 154 -2.39 3.67 15.23
CA THR A 154 -1.74 3.05 16.39
C THR A 154 -0.40 2.41 16.01
N VAL A 155 0.38 1.93 16.99
CA VAL A 155 1.64 1.21 16.72
C VAL A 155 1.69 -0.08 17.53
N ASP A 156 2.01 -1.19 16.85
CA ASP A 156 2.31 -2.48 17.48
C ASP A 156 3.80 -2.80 17.30
N VAL A 157 4.47 -3.21 18.38
CA VAL A 157 5.88 -3.61 18.40
C VAL A 157 6.09 -5.07 18.78
N THR A 158 5.01 -5.85 18.81
CA THR A 158 5.04 -7.30 18.99
C THR A 158 5.89 -7.94 17.89
N ASP A 159 6.69 -8.95 18.25
CA ASP A 159 7.66 -9.56 17.31
C ASP A 159 6.98 -10.40 16.20
N ASP A 160 5.87 -11.06 16.54
CA ASP A 160 5.04 -11.87 15.63
C ASP A 160 3.56 -11.40 15.68
N PRO A 161 3.22 -10.22 15.14
CA PRO A 161 1.86 -9.68 15.18
C PRO A 161 0.96 -10.38 14.15
N ALA A 162 -0.33 -10.49 14.47
CA ALA A 162 -1.37 -10.84 13.50
C ALA A 162 -2.03 -9.54 13.02
N THR A 163 -1.79 -9.14 11.77
CA THR A 163 -2.32 -7.89 11.21
C THR A 163 -3.66 -8.12 10.48
N ALA A 164 -4.49 -7.09 10.34
CA ALA A 164 -5.68 -7.21 9.49
C ALA A 164 -5.33 -7.38 8.00
N CYS A 165 -4.20 -6.81 7.58
CA CYS A 165 -3.66 -6.88 6.21
C CYS A 165 -2.88 -8.19 5.91
N GLY A 166 -2.89 -9.16 6.84
CA GLY A 166 -2.31 -10.49 6.66
C GLY A 166 -1.00 -10.73 7.40
N ALA A 167 -0.03 -11.33 6.72
CA ALA A 167 1.28 -11.65 7.30
C ALA A 167 2.29 -10.56 6.92
N LEU A 168 3.11 -10.12 7.88
CA LEU A 168 4.18 -9.17 7.60
C LEU A 168 5.12 -9.68 6.49
N PRO A 169 5.63 -8.78 5.62
CA PRO A 169 6.67 -9.14 4.67
C PRO A 169 7.92 -9.70 5.38
N PRO A 170 8.80 -10.46 4.71
CA PRO A 170 10.07 -10.90 5.25
C PRO A 170 10.96 -9.71 5.65
N PRO A 171 11.84 -9.88 6.67
CA PRO A 171 12.69 -8.80 7.17
C PRO A 171 13.66 -8.25 6.13
N GLU A 172 13.98 -9.02 5.08
CA GLU A 172 14.83 -8.59 3.97
C GLU A 172 14.11 -7.67 2.96
N ARG A 173 12.79 -7.48 3.12
CA ARG A 173 11.94 -6.70 2.20
C ARG A 173 11.30 -5.47 2.82
N ALA A 174 10.87 -5.55 4.09
CA ALA A 174 10.30 -4.42 4.81
C ALA A 174 10.59 -4.52 6.31
N THR A 175 10.93 -3.39 6.93
CA THR A 175 11.18 -3.33 8.39
C THR A 175 9.89 -3.08 9.18
N GLY A 176 8.97 -2.29 8.62
CA GLY A 176 7.62 -2.07 9.13
C GLY A 176 6.53 -2.44 8.13
N LEU A 177 5.28 -2.11 8.49
CA LEU A 177 4.10 -2.10 7.63
C LEU A 177 3.01 -1.22 8.25
N TYR A 178 2.51 -0.23 7.53
CA TYR A 178 1.21 0.38 7.78
C TYR A 178 0.08 -0.50 7.23
N CYS A 179 -0.90 -0.83 8.08
CA CYS A 179 -2.13 -1.52 7.67
C CYS A 179 -3.32 -0.56 7.64
N ALA A 180 -3.95 -0.45 6.46
CA ALA A 180 -5.12 0.39 6.23
C ALA A 180 -6.41 -0.16 6.87
N GLU A 181 -6.55 -1.48 6.99
CA GLU A 181 -7.79 -2.14 7.47
C GLU A 181 -8.03 -1.98 8.98
N ASP A 182 -6.98 -1.75 9.78
CA ASP A 182 -7.07 -1.55 11.24
C ASP A 182 -6.38 -0.28 11.75
N ALA A 183 -5.85 0.56 10.84
CA ALA A 183 -5.07 1.76 11.14
C ALA A 183 -3.93 1.51 12.16
N THR A 184 -3.11 0.50 11.91
CA THR A 184 -1.95 0.15 12.75
C THR A 184 -0.66 0.18 11.95
N ILE A 185 0.39 0.77 12.53
CA ILE A 185 1.77 0.63 12.08
C ILE A 185 2.42 -0.52 12.85
N TYR A 186 2.80 -1.57 12.15
CA TYR A 186 3.50 -2.73 12.69
C TYR A 186 5.00 -2.54 12.57
N LEU A 187 5.69 -2.43 13.70
CA LEU A 187 7.14 -2.29 13.78
C LEU A 187 7.72 -3.31 14.77
N PRO A 188 7.82 -4.59 14.37
CA PRO A 188 8.29 -5.67 15.24
C PRO A 188 9.60 -5.32 15.92
N ARG A 189 9.63 -5.44 17.24
CA ARG A 189 10.72 -4.96 18.07
C ARG A 189 12.06 -5.60 17.67
N GLN A 190 12.16 -6.91 17.54
CA GLN A 190 13.44 -7.55 17.18
C GLN A 190 13.85 -7.18 15.76
N ARG A 191 12.93 -7.13 14.80
CA ARG A 191 13.24 -6.73 13.42
C ARG A 191 13.80 -5.31 13.35
N THR A 192 13.17 -4.36 14.05
CA THR A 192 13.65 -2.96 14.10
C THR A 192 14.99 -2.84 14.84
N LEU A 193 15.21 -3.60 15.91
CA LEU A 193 16.51 -3.63 16.61
C LEU A 193 17.62 -4.32 15.79
N ASP A 194 17.30 -5.34 14.99
CA ASP A 194 18.26 -6.04 14.11
C ASP A 194 18.62 -5.17 12.89
N ALA A 195 17.67 -4.38 12.38
CA ALA A 195 17.87 -3.46 11.26
C ALA A 195 18.58 -2.16 11.67
N PHE A 196 18.16 -1.53 12.77
CA PHE A 196 18.54 -0.15 13.15
C PHE A 196 19.37 -0.06 14.43
N GLY A 197 19.47 -1.14 15.21
CA GLY A 197 20.12 -1.12 16.52
C GLY A 197 19.36 -0.25 17.52
N LEU A 198 19.93 0.92 17.83
CA LEU A 198 19.31 1.98 18.65
C LEU A 198 19.57 3.36 18.03
N SER A 199 19.63 3.42 16.70
CA SER A 199 19.72 4.65 15.91
C SER A 199 18.42 5.44 16.06
N ASP A 200 18.45 6.55 16.81
CA ASP A 200 17.27 7.41 16.98
C ASP A 200 16.78 7.87 15.60
N GLU A 201 17.70 8.26 14.71
CA GLU A 201 17.41 8.73 13.35
C GLU A 201 16.70 7.72 12.45
N ALA A 202 17.13 6.45 12.42
CA ALA A 202 16.47 5.41 11.61
C ALA A 202 15.11 4.98 12.18
N HIS A 203 14.96 4.95 13.52
CA HIS A 203 13.67 4.69 14.16
C HIS A 203 12.64 5.79 13.85
N LEU A 204 13.05 7.06 13.87
CA LEU A 204 12.22 8.20 13.47
C LEU A 204 11.87 8.14 11.97
N ALA A 205 12.88 7.96 11.11
CA ALA A 205 12.69 7.93 9.65
C ALA A 205 11.67 6.87 9.23
N THR A 206 11.77 5.68 9.83
CA THR A 206 10.86 4.56 9.56
C THR A 206 9.43 4.88 10.02
N LEU A 207 9.21 5.31 11.28
CA LEU A 207 7.84 5.59 11.75
C LEU A 207 7.19 6.74 10.95
N ALA A 208 7.96 7.77 10.61
CA ALA A 208 7.49 8.89 9.81
C ALA A 208 7.12 8.49 8.36
N HIS A 209 7.82 7.50 7.78
CA HIS A 209 7.47 6.90 6.49
C HIS A 209 6.17 6.08 6.58
N GLU A 210 6.03 5.20 7.57
CA GLU A 210 4.80 4.41 7.77
C GLU A 210 3.57 5.32 8.04
N TYR A 211 3.78 6.44 8.76
CA TYR A 211 2.77 7.48 8.90
C TYR A 211 2.47 8.20 7.57
N GLY A 212 3.43 8.27 6.65
CA GLY A 212 3.23 8.71 5.27
C GLY A 212 2.19 7.86 4.54
N HIS A 213 2.20 6.54 4.70
CA HIS A 213 1.14 5.67 4.16
C HIS A 213 -0.21 5.92 4.84
N HIS A 214 -0.23 6.16 6.16
CA HIS A 214 -1.46 6.57 6.85
C HIS A 214 -2.05 7.89 6.29
N VAL A 215 -1.20 8.86 5.96
CA VAL A 215 -1.60 10.11 5.28
C VAL A 215 -2.12 9.84 3.86
N GLN A 216 -1.53 8.90 3.12
CA GLN A 216 -2.04 8.46 1.81
C GLN A 216 -3.40 7.76 1.93
N HIS A 217 -3.63 6.99 2.99
CA HIS A 217 -4.91 6.36 3.29
C HIS A 217 -5.99 7.42 3.61
N LEU A 218 -5.76 8.30 4.59
CA LEU A 218 -6.71 9.36 4.98
C LEU A 218 -7.04 10.33 3.85
N SER A 219 -6.10 10.56 2.93
CA SER A 219 -6.34 11.40 1.74
C SER A 219 -7.00 10.66 0.58
N GLY A 220 -7.20 9.35 0.66
CA GLY A 220 -7.73 8.50 -0.41
C GLY A 220 -6.73 8.14 -1.51
N ILE A 221 -5.51 8.71 -1.49
CA ILE A 221 -4.45 8.45 -2.47
C ILE A 221 -4.11 6.95 -2.55
N LEU A 222 -4.02 6.28 -1.40
CA LEU A 222 -3.64 4.87 -1.33
C LEU A 222 -4.73 3.98 -1.96
N SER A 223 -6.00 4.28 -1.68
CA SER A 223 -7.16 3.61 -2.29
C SER A 223 -7.21 3.83 -3.82
N ASP A 224 -6.96 5.06 -4.28
CA ASP A 224 -6.89 5.41 -5.70
C ASP A 224 -5.74 4.67 -6.41
N ALA A 225 -4.57 4.57 -5.77
CA ALA A 225 -3.41 3.83 -6.27
C ALA A 225 -3.70 2.32 -6.35
N ASN A 226 -4.34 1.77 -5.32
CA ASN A 226 -4.77 0.37 -5.27
C ASN A 226 -5.77 0.03 -6.39
N GLY A 227 -6.69 0.94 -6.71
CA GLY A 227 -7.58 0.81 -7.86
C GLY A 227 -6.85 0.62 -9.19
N GLN A 228 -5.61 1.10 -9.33
CA GLN A 228 -4.82 0.97 -10.55
C GLN A 228 -4.22 -0.42 -10.77
N LEU A 229 -4.01 -1.23 -9.71
CA LEU A 229 -3.25 -2.49 -9.77
C LEU A 229 -3.75 -3.45 -10.86
N ASN A 230 -5.07 -3.52 -11.03
CA ASN A 230 -5.71 -4.41 -12.01
C ASN A 230 -5.52 -3.94 -13.48
N ARG A 231 -5.00 -2.72 -13.72
CA ARG A 231 -4.71 -2.22 -15.08
C ARG A 231 -3.38 -2.73 -15.65
N TYR A 232 -2.47 -3.21 -14.80
CA TYR A 232 -1.11 -3.59 -15.21
C TYR A 232 -0.82 -5.07 -14.92
N PRO A 233 -0.08 -5.79 -15.77
CA PRO A 233 0.40 -7.13 -15.43
C PRO A 233 1.32 -7.12 -14.20
N ALA A 234 1.25 -8.17 -13.38
CA ALA A 234 2.01 -8.32 -12.15
C ALA A 234 3.52 -8.19 -12.40
N GLY A 235 4.18 -7.31 -11.64
CA GLY A 235 5.61 -7.05 -11.75
C GLY A 235 6.03 -6.42 -13.08
N SER A 236 5.11 -5.93 -13.92
CA SER A 236 5.44 -5.20 -15.15
C SER A 236 6.01 -3.80 -14.82
N PRO A 237 6.75 -3.14 -15.73
CA PRO A 237 7.34 -1.83 -15.43
C PRO A 237 6.35 -0.77 -14.92
N PRO A 238 5.10 -0.65 -15.46
CA PRO A 238 4.10 0.26 -14.91
C PRO A 238 3.58 -0.14 -13.51
N ASP A 239 3.48 -1.44 -13.22
CA ASP A 239 3.07 -1.98 -11.91
C ASP A 239 4.13 -1.66 -10.85
N ARG A 240 5.42 -1.82 -11.19
CA ARG A 240 6.55 -1.44 -10.33
C ARG A 240 6.65 0.09 -10.15
N GLU A 241 6.39 0.86 -11.20
CA GLU A 241 6.39 2.34 -11.12
C GLU A 241 5.24 2.90 -10.27
N LEU A 242 4.07 2.25 -10.29
CA LEU A 242 2.96 2.58 -9.39
C LEU A 242 3.40 2.43 -7.92
N GLY A 243 4.05 1.32 -7.57
CA GLY A 243 4.66 1.12 -6.25
C GLY A 243 5.64 2.25 -5.90
N ARG A 244 6.63 2.52 -6.76
CA ARG A 244 7.63 3.58 -6.49
C ARG A 244 6.99 4.96 -6.26
N ARG A 245 5.88 5.29 -6.93
CA ARG A 245 5.16 6.56 -6.71
C ARG A 245 4.47 6.63 -5.34
N VAL A 246 4.07 5.50 -4.76
CA VAL A 246 3.53 5.43 -3.39
C VAL A 246 4.64 5.55 -2.36
N GLU A 247 5.69 4.72 -2.45
CA GLU A 247 6.82 4.69 -1.52
C GLU A 247 7.57 6.03 -1.44
N LEU A 248 7.92 6.60 -2.59
CA LEU A 248 8.65 7.87 -2.65
C LEU A 248 7.81 9.05 -2.15
N GLN A 249 6.49 8.94 -2.19
CA GLN A 249 5.61 9.94 -1.59
C GLN A 249 5.56 9.80 -0.07
N ALA A 250 5.53 8.58 0.48
CA ALA A 250 5.64 8.36 1.92
C ALA A 250 6.97 8.90 2.46
N ASN A 251 8.09 8.67 1.77
CA ASN A 251 9.39 9.28 2.11
C ASN A 251 9.34 10.81 2.11
N CYS A 252 8.69 11.41 1.11
CA CYS A 252 8.54 12.87 1.05
C CYS A 252 7.63 13.43 2.17
N PHE A 253 6.58 12.71 2.54
CA PHE A 253 5.72 13.05 3.68
C PHE A 253 6.50 12.96 5.01
N ALA A 254 7.34 11.94 5.20
CA ALA A 254 8.27 11.87 6.34
C ALA A 254 9.20 13.09 6.38
N GLY A 255 9.79 13.46 5.24
CA GLY A 255 10.59 14.68 5.11
C GLY A 255 9.82 15.96 5.47
N ALA A 256 8.56 16.09 5.04
CA ALA A 256 7.72 17.23 5.40
C ALA A 256 7.46 17.31 6.91
N PHE A 257 7.25 16.18 7.59
CA PHE A 257 7.17 16.11 9.05
C PHE A 257 8.47 16.59 9.71
N PHE A 258 9.64 16.12 9.26
CA PHE A 258 10.91 16.61 9.80
C PHE A 258 11.10 18.12 9.59
N SER A 259 10.59 18.71 8.52
CA SER A 259 10.61 20.17 8.30
C SER A 259 9.83 20.93 9.39
N SER A 260 8.70 20.36 9.81
CA SER A 260 7.80 20.87 10.84
C SER A 260 8.35 20.70 12.26
N ALA A 261 9.10 19.62 12.52
CA ALA A 261 9.61 19.25 13.83
C ALA A 261 11.09 19.62 14.11
N SER A 262 11.88 19.96 13.08
CA SER A 262 13.31 20.26 13.18
C SER A 262 13.59 21.33 14.24
N GLY A 263 14.63 21.14 15.06
CA GLY A 263 15.03 22.10 16.12
C GLY A 263 14.01 22.33 17.25
N ARG A 264 12.92 21.55 17.34
CA ARG A 264 11.77 21.82 18.22
C ARG A 264 11.51 20.66 19.21
N GLY A 265 12.25 20.68 20.31
CA GLY A 265 12.09 19.71 21.42
C GLY A 265 13.18 18.64 21.39
N SER A 266 12.80 17.37 21.43
CA SER A 266 13.73 16.23 21.29
C SER A 266 14.27 16.08 19.87
N ILE A 267 13.49 16.46 18.85
CA ILE A 267 13.97 16.52 17.46
C ILE A 267 14.78 17.82 17.30
N THR A 268 16.10 17.68 17.34
CA THR A 268 17.05 18.77 17.07
C THR A 268 17.25 18.95 15.56
N ASP A 269 17.84 20.06 15.13
CA ASP A 269 18.12 20.27 13.69
C ASP A 269 19.01 19.16 13.12
N GLY A 270 20.05 18.76 13.87
CA GLY A 270 20.93 17.65 13.48
C GLY A 270 20.21 16.31 13.41
N LEU A 271 19.33 16.00 14.36
CA LEU A 271 18.56 14.74 14.34
C LEU A 271 17.52 14.71 13.20
N ALA A 272 16.95 15.85 12.83
CA ALA A 272 16.09 15.96 11.65
C ALA A 272 16.89 15.81 10.34
N ASP A 273 18.06 16.44 10.23
CA ASP A 273 18.98 16.24 9.11
C ASP A 273 19.40 14.77 8.99
N ASP A 274 19.81 14.13 10.08
CA ASP A 274 20.25 12.72 10.12
C ASP A 274 19.09 11.76 9.78
N SER A 275 17.86 12.01 10.26
CA SER A 275 16.68 11.18 9.92
C SER A 275 16.29 11.30 8.44
N VAL A 276 16.47 12.48 7.83
CA VAL A 276 16.23 12.67 6.39
C VAL A 276 17.40 12.12 5.55
N ASP A 277 18.61 12.08 6.10
CA ASP A 277 19.76 11.45 5.47
C ASP A 277 19.69 9.92 5.50
N ASP A 278 19.06 9.32 6.52
CA ASP A 278 18.96 7.86 6.70
C ASP A 278 18.33 7.12 5.52
N PHE A 279 17.44 7.75 4.75
CA PHE A 279 16.85 7.18 3.54
C PHE A 279 17.89 6.72 2.48
N ARG A 280 19.17 7.14 2.55
CA ARG A 280 20.24 6.56 1.70
C ARG A 280 20.75 5.19 2.15
N ASN A 281 20.42 4.77 3.37
CA ASN A 281 20.77 3.46 3.93
C ASN A 281 19.72 2.40 3.58
N TRP A 282 18.57 2.81 3.02
CA TRP A 282 17.46 1.95 2.67
C TRP A 282 17.78 1.12 1.41
N VAL A 283 17.11 -0.03 1.26
CA VAL A 283 17.45 -1.00 0.21
C VAL A 283 16.89 -0.56 -1.14
N ASP A 284 17.74 -0.55 -2.18
CA ASP A 284 17.33 -0.37 -3.56
C ASP A 284 16.31 -1.45 -3.98
N SER A 285 15.14 -1.05 -4.49
CA SER A 285 14.12 -1.98 -5.00
C SER A 285 13.40 -1.40 -6.20
N ASP A 286 13.08 -2.24 -7.19
CA ASP A 286 12.26 -1.80 -8.33
C ASP A 286 10.86 -1.28 -7.90
N THR A 287 10.38 -1.60 -6.70
CA THR A 287 9.09 -1.10 -6.16
C THR A 287 9.23 0.08 -5.21
N HIS A 288 10.42 0.39 -4.68
CA HIS A 288 10.64 1.51 -3.74
C HIS A 288 11.55 2.62 -4.30
N GLY A 289 12.26 2.32 -5.39
CA GLY A 289 13.26 3.17 -6.01
C GLY A 289 14.66 2.92 -5.45
N THR A 290 15.66 3.58 -6.03
CA THR A 290 17.02 3.58 -5.47
C THR A 290 17.08 4.37 -4.17
N SER A 291 18.00 4.00 -3.27
CA SER A 291 18.38 4.74 -2.05
C SER A 291 18.64 6.23 -2.30
N ASP A 292 19.29 6.58 -3.41
CA ASP A 292 19.45 7.97 -3.85
C ASP A 292 18.09 8.64 -4.11
N THR A 293 17.21 8.02 -4.90
CA THR A 293 15.85 8.52 -5.19
C THR A 293 15.00 8.63 -3.92
N GLN A 294 15.06 7.62 -3.04
CA GLN A 294 14.36 7.58 -1.75
C GLN A 294 14.73 8.79 -0.88
N ARG A 295 16.03 9.06 -0.74
CA ARG A 295 16.54 10.25 -0.04
C ARG A 295 16.23 11.56 -0.77
N GLU A 296 16.26 11.59 -2.10
CA GLU A 296 15.91 12.81 -2.84
C GLU A 296 14.46 13.25 -2.61
N TRP A 297 13.53 12.31 -2.49
CA TRP A 297 12.13 12.62 -2.15
C TRP A 297 11.95 13.01 -0.69
N ALA A 298 12.61 12.34 0.27
CA ALA A 298 12.63 12.80 1.67
C ALA A 298 13.17 14.25 1.79
N LEU A 299 14.30 14.54 1.13
CA LEU A 299 14.87 15.89 1.04
C LEU A 299 13.99 16.91 0.30
N ARG A 300 13.01 16.47 -0.49
CA ARG A 300 12.08 17.35 -1.22
C ARG A 300 11.03 17.93 -0.28
N GLY A 301 10.42 17.09 0.56
CA GLY A 301 9.52 17.51 1.62
C GLY A 301 10.26 18.35 2.67
N TYR A 302 11.41 17.85 3.13
CA TYR A 302 12.19 18.50 4.19
C TYR A 302 12.61 19.93 3.87
N ARG A 303 13.09 20.18 2.64
CA ARG A 303 13.58 21.51 2.24
C ARG A 303 12.50 22.56 1.96
N LYS A 304 11.23 22.17 1.86
CA LYS A 304 10.17 23.08 1.37
C LYS A 304 8.98 23.26 2.32
N GLY A 305 8.67 22.30 3.19
CA GLY A 305 7.49 22.33 4.07
C GLY A 305 6.13 22.21 3.36
N ASP A 306 6.09 22.50 2.05
CA ASP A 306 4.92 22.38 1.17
C ASP A 306 4.71 20.92 0.73
N VAL A 307 3.67 20.29 1.27
CA VAL A 307 3.21 18.92 0.98
C VAL A 307 2.88 18.75 -0.51
N GLY A 308 2.46 19.81 -1.21
CA GLY A 308 2.25 19.79 -2.65
C GLY A 308 3.51 19.53 -3.49
N THR A 309 4.69 19.55 -2.86
CA THR A 309 5.96 19.17 -3.50
C THR A 309 6.23 17.67 -3.46
N CYS A 310 5.45 16.91 -2.69
CA CYS A 310 5.45 15.44 -2.60
C CYS A 310 4.53 14.77 -3.62
N ASN A 311 4.16 15.49 -4.70
CA ASN A 311 3.33 14.98 -5.77
C ASN A 311 4.15 14.10 -6.74
N THR A 312 4.33 12.82 -6.36
CA THR A 312 4.96 11.80 -7.20
C THR A 312 4.14 11.49 -8.44
N TRP A 313 2.82 11.63 -8.40
CA TRP A 313 1.89 11.30 -9.50
C TRP A 313 2.09 12.16 -10.75
N HIS A 314 2.39 13.46 -10.58
CA HIS A 314 2.72 14.38 -11.68
C HIS A 314 4.23 14.45 -11.99
N ALA A 315 5.09 13.66 -11.33
CA ALA A 315 6.52 13.58 -11.62
C ALA A 315 6.82 12.73 -12.86
N ALA A 316 7.94 13.01 -13.54
CA ALA A 316 8.40 12.19 -14.65
C ALA A 316 8.87 10.82 -14.15
N SER A 317 8.69 9.75 -14.94
CA SER A 317 9.10 8.38 -14.53
C SER A 317 10.58 8.28 -14.13
N ALA A 318 11.44 9.10 -14.73
CA ALA A 318 12.87 9.19 -14.38
C ALA A 318 13.14 9.81 -12.99
N ASP A 319 12.21 10.61 -12.46
CA ASP A 319 12.29 11.20 -11.11
C ASP A 319 11.75 10.24 -10.02
N VAL A 320 11.22 9.08 -10.42
CA VAL A 320 10.66 8.04 -9.54
C VAL A 320 11.20 6.66 -9.92
N THR A 321 12.50 6.58 -10.21
CA THR A 321 13.22 5.33 -10.56
C THR A 321 14.03 4.79 -9.39
#